data_AF-A0A939HPW2-F1
#
_entry.id   AF-A0A939HPW2-F1
#
_cell.length_a   1.000
_cell.length_b   1.000
_cell.length_c   1.000
_cell.angle_alpha   90.00
_cell.angle_beta   90.00
_cell.angle_gamma   90.00
#
_symmetry.space_group_name_H-M   'P 1'
#
loop_
_entity.id
_entity.type
_entity.pdbx_description
1 polymer ?
#
loop_
_entity_poly.entity_id
_entity_poly.type
_entity_poly.pdbx_seq_one_letter_code
_entity_poly.pdbx_strand_id
1 'polypeptide(L)'
;MKYCLVLSILGLAVPMAALADDSPALQALLDGCYAGTRGCDIDLQGATKTLGKPLRINPDLVSLRNATFDCRMTSGTCLYVSQDGFPHRDKTTLNRLEGITLRGSKAIDGITMNYTDNGNHNINAAMTLISVSIQGFNRGLSLGHNVWGVDMFNVLIGNGNIGIYTQPGTHNAGERSTFAGGTIYNNAVVGLDEESCWEFDFEGTSFDFNTQQMILRGPTAFTGHIENNDTGKPEIVLDALEGVPAGALYMSAGSSITVDGWDAKNPRQPCYVETHLPYNNTKLPAALYGFGGTQGAVCGPGKVVMWDGQPFTGK
;
A
#
# COMPACT_ATOMS: atom_id res chain seq x y z
N MET A 1 30.95 61.74 34.02
CA MET A 1 31.03 61.28 32.61
C MET A 1 30.22 59.99 32.49
N LYS A 2 29.15 60.01 31.69
CA LYS A 2 28.22 58.89 31.49
C LYS A 2 28.78 57.98 30.39
N TYR A 3 29.01 56.70 30.69
CA TYR A 3 29.26 55.68 29.67
C TYR A 3 27.97 54.91 29.42
N CYS A 4 27.37 55.13 28.25
CA CYS A 4 26.31 54.29 27.71
C CYS A 4 26.97 53.07 27.06
N LEU A 5 26.72 51.88 27.62
CA LEU A 5 27.15 50.61 27.06
C LEU A 5 26.00 50.09 26.18
N VAL A 6 26.15 50.21 24.86
CA VAL A 6 25.21 49.65 23.89
C VAL A 6 25.58 48.18 23.69
N LEU A 7 24.83 47.27 24.33
CA LEU A 7 24.90 45.84 24.03
C LEU A 7 24.21 45.61 22.68
N SER A 8 25.00 45.36 21.63
CA SER A 8 24.49 44.92 20.33
C SER A 8 24.36 43.40 20.37
N ILE A 9 23.12 42.90 20.49
CA ILE A 9 22.82 41.48 20.33
C ILE A 9 22.86 41.19 18.82
N LEU A 10 23.98 40.67 18.33
CA LEU A 10 24.05 40.05 17.00
C LEU A 10 23.29 38.73 17.06
N GLY A 11 22.04 38.75 16.59
CA GLY A 11 21.30 37.55 16.25
C GLY A 11 21.98 36.85 15.08
N LEU A 12 22.69 35.75 15.36
CA LEU A 12 23.12 34.80 14.34
C LEU A 12 21.88 34.07 13.81
N ALA A 13 21.21 34.67 12.81
CA ALA A 13 20.32 33.93 11.95
C ALA A 13 21.19 32.99 11.11
N VAL A 14 21.32 31.73 11.54
CA VAL A 14 21.88 30.68 10.69
C VAL A 14 20.89 30.49 9.53
N PRO A 15 21.26 30.80 8.28
CA PRO A 15 20.39 30.47 7.17
C PRO A 15 20.29 28.95 7.13
N MET A 16 19.10 28.41 7.42
CA MET A 16 18.78 27.05 7.00
C MET A 16 18.88 27.05 5.48
N ALA A 17 19.97 26.53 4.95
CA ALA A 17 20.09 26.28 3.53
C ALA A 17 18.90 25.41 3.13
N ALA A 18 18.04 25.93 2.26
CA ALA A 18 17.00 25.12 1.66
C ALA A 18 17.69 23.94 0.99
N LEU A 19 17.31 22.72 1.37
CA LEU A 19 17.80 21.51 0.71
C LEU A 19 17.47 21.64 -0.78
N ALA A 20 18.46 21.36 -1.63
CA ALA A 20 18.30 21.46 -3.08
C ALA A 20 17.24 20.45 -3.56
N ASP A 21 16.34 20.89 -4.45
CA ASP A 21 15.36 20.03 -5.09
C ASP A 21 16.02 19.23 -6.23
N ASP A 22 16.13 17.91 -6.07
CA ASP A 22 16.70 16.99 -7.06
C ASP A 22 15.72 16.63 -8.18
N SER A 23 14.43 16.97 -8.05
CA SER A 23 13.39 16.53 -8.99
C SER A 23 13.72 16.84 -10.45
N PRO A 24 14.15 18.06 -10.83
CA PRO A 24 14.45 18.38 -12.24
C PRO A 24 15.59 17.53 -12.82
N ALA A 25 16.65 17.29 -12.03
CA ALA A 25 17.81 16.53 -12.50
C ALA A 25 17.48 15.04 -12.65
N LEU A 26 16.73 14.48 -11.70
CA LEU A 26 16.27 13.10 -11.78
C LEU A 26 15.24 12.88 -12.89
N GLN A 27 14.31 13.82 -13.07
CA GLN A 27 13.36 13.74 -14.17
C GLN A 27 14.10 13.81 -15.52
N ALA A 28 15.12 14.66 -15.67
CA ALA A 28 15.92 14.70 -16.89
C ALA A 28 16.66 13.38 -17.17
N LEU A 29 17.15 12.69 -16.12
CA LEU A 29 17.76 11.36 -16.25
C LEU A 29 16.73 10.33 -16.73
N LEU A 30 15.53 10.33 -16.16
CA LEU A 30 14.42 9.47 -16.56
C LEU A 30 13.97 9.77 -18.00
N ASP A 31 13.84 11.04 -18.37
CA ASP A 31 13.45 11.48 -19.71
C ASP A 31 14.47 11.04 -20.77
N GLY A 32 15.76 10.97 -20.41
CA GLY A 32 16.80 10.37 -21.24
C GLY A 32 16.55 8.89 -21.56
N CYS A 33 16.01 8.13 -20.59
CA CYS A 33 15.58 6.75 -20.82
C CYS A 33 14.33 6.69 -21.72
N TYR A 34 13.38 7.61 -21.54
CA TYR A 34 12.12 7.64 -22.30
C TYR A 34 12.27 8.01 -23.77
N ALA A 35 13.35 8.71 -24.12
CA ALA A 35 13.71 8.97 -25.52
C ALA A 35 14.21 7.71 -26.26
N GLY A 36 14.56 6.64 -25.53
CA GLY A 36 15.00 5.37 -26.08
C GLY A 36 13.87 4.34 -26.22
N THR A 37 14.13 3.29 -27.01
CA THR A 37 13.21 2.12 -27.14
C THR A 37 13.66 0.91 -26.33
N ARG A 38 14.77 1.02 -25.60
CA ARG A 38 15.31 -0.02 -24.72
C ARG A 38 15.08 0.36 -23.28
N GLY A 39 14.79 -0.63 -22.44
CA GLY A 39 14.71 -0.46 -20.99
C GLY A 39 16.02 0.09 -20.43
N CYS A 40 15.90 0.83 -19.33
CA CYS A 40 16.93 1.61 -18.69
C CYS A 40 17.02 1.19 -17.22
N ASP A 41 18.21 0.82 -16.76
CA ASP A 41 18.43 0.51 -15.36
C ASP A 41 19.20 1.68 -14.71
N ILE A 42 18.54 2.39 -13.79
CA ILE A 42 19.13 3.48 -13.03
C ILE A 42 19.39 3.00 -11.60
N ASP A 43 20.66 2.91 -11.22
CA ASP A 43 21.09 2.67 -9.84
C ASP A 43 21.58 3.97 -9.22
N LEU A 44 20.91 4.43 -8.16
CA LEU A 44 21.27 5.65 -7.44
C LEU A 44 22.27 5.39 -6.30
N GLN A 45 22.77 4.16 -6.16
CA GLN A 45 23.89 3.78 -5.29
C GLN A 45 23.69 4.16 -3.82
N GLY A 46 22.45 4.10 -3.34
CA GLY A 46 22.06 4.46 -1.98
C GLY A 46 21.94 5.98 -1.74
N ALA A 47 21.95 6.80 -2.79
CA ALA A 47 21.84 8.25 -2.63
C ALA A 47 20.48 8.67 -2.04
N THR A 48 20.52 9.68 -1.17
CA THR A 48 19.33 10.40 -0.73
C THR A 48 19.06 11.55 -1.70
N LYS A 49 17.80 11.68 -2.12
CA LYS A 49 17.33 12.67 -3.09
C LYS A 49 16.12 13.41 -2.52
N THR A 50 16.16 14.74 -2.56
CA THR A 50 15.04 15.56 -2.09
C THR A 50 14.13 15.88 -3.28
N LEU A 51 12.86 15.49 -3.18
CA LEU A 51 11.88 15.72 -4.25
C LEU A 51 10.91 16.84 -3.86
N GLY A 52 11.02 17.99 -4.52
CA GLY A 52 10.04 19.06 -4.49
C GLY A 52 8.87 18.89 -5.46
N LYS A 53 8.96 17.93 -6.40
CA LYS A 53 7.92 17.58 -7.37
C LYS A 53 7.81 16.07 -7.59
N PRO A 54 6.66 15.56 -8.07
CA PRO A 54 6.52 14.16 -8.42
C PRO A 54 7.55 13.73 -9.49
N LEU A 55 8.12 12.53 -9.34
CA LEU A 55 8.83 11.88 -10.44
C LEU A 55 7.83 11.07 -11.27
N ARG A 56 7.82 11.30 -12.58
CA ARG A 56 7.00 10.52 -13.51
C ARG A 56 7.82 9.34 -14.01
N ILE A 57 7.33 8.13 -13.75
CA ILE A 57 8.00 6.86 -14.04
C ILE A 57 7.21 6.12 -15.12
N ASN A 58 7.83 5.82 -16.25
CA ASN A 58 7.26 4.90 -17.24
C ASN A 58 7.60 3.45 -16.85
N PRO A 59 6.61 2.61 -16.46
CA PRO A 59 6.86 1.23 -16.03
C PRO A 59 7.41 0.32 -17.13
N ASP A 60 7.30 0.69 -18.41
CA ASP A 60 7.82 -0.12 -19.52
C ASP A 60 9.31 0.12 -19.81
N LEU A 61 9.87 1.22 -19.30
CA LEU A 61 11.17 1.70 -19.75
C LEU A 61 12.23 1.84 -18.66
N VAL A 62 11.87 1.86 -17.38
CA VAL A 62 12.86 2.15 -16.32
C VAL A 62 12.75 1.19 -15.16
N SER A 63 13.87 0.56 -14.77
CA SER A 63 14.06 0.08 -13.40
C SER A 63 14.85 1.12 -12.60
N LEU A 64 14.35 1.47 -11.41
CA LEU A 64 14.99 2.44 -10.53
C LEU A 64 15.39 1.75 -9.22
N ARG A 65 16.66 1.88 -8.84
CA ARG A 65 17.26 1.07 -7.78
C ARG A 65 18.02 1.90 -6.75
N ASN A 66 18.02 1.39 -5.51
CA ASN A 66 18.89 1.79 -4.41
C ASN A 66 18.89 3.31 -4.14
N ALA A 67 17.80 3.83 -3.59
CA ALA A 67 17.68 5.26 -3.30
C ALA A 67 16.83 5.53 -2.06
N THR A 68 17.08 6.67 -1.41
CA THR A 68 16.11 7.27 -0.49
C THR A 68 15.55 8.55 -1.11
N PHE A 69 14.23 8.68 -1.20
CA PHE A 69 13.56 9.89 -1.64
C PHE A 69 12.87 10.57 -0.46
N ASP A 70 13.33 11.78 -0.14
CA ASP A 70 12.69 12.68 0.80
C ASP A 70 11.72 13.59 0.04
N CYS A 71 10.44 13.23 0.05
CA CYS A 71 9.37 13.89 -0.70
C CYS A 71 8.85 15.09 0.11
N ARG A 72 9.14 16.31 -0.35
CA ARG A 72 8.86 17.58 0.38
C ARG A 72 7.71 18.39 -0.20
N MET A 73 7.11 17.92 -1.30
CA MET A 73 5.91 18.54 -1.85
C MET A 73 4.73 18.50 -0.86
N THR A 74 3.79 19.45 -1.02
CA THR A 74 2.66 19.64 -0.10
C THR A 74 1.34 19.09 -0.63
N SER A 75 1.31 18.63 -1.88
CA SER A 75 0.16 17.97 -2.53
C SER A 75 0.65 17.06 -3.65
N GLY A 76 -0.21 16.15 -4.10
CA GLY A 76 0.10 15.19 -5.17
C GLY A 76 0.68 13.88 -4.65
N THR A 77 1.62 13.31 -5.39
CA THR A 77 2.24 12.00 -5.11
C THR A 77 3.75 12.09 -5.27
N CYS A 78 4.52 11.29 -4.53
CA CYS A 78 5.97 11.32 -4.66
C CYS A 78 6.45 10.68 -5.97
N LEU A 79 6.00 9.45 -6.24
CA LEU A 79 6.26 8.75 -7.50
C LEU A 79 4.94 8.52 -8.23
N TYR A 80 4.84 8.99 -9.48
CA TYR A 80 3.70 8.75 -10.36
C TYR A 80 4.11 7.78 -11.46
N VAL A 81 3.66 6.53 -11.36
CA VAL A 81 3.92 5.48 -12.35
C VAL A 81 2.80 5.49 -13.37
N SER A 82 3.14 5.74 -14.62
CA SER A 82 2.17 5.84 -15.72
C SER A 82 2.83 5.74 -17.07
N GLN A 83 2.07 5.24 -18.06
CA GLN A 83 2.45 5.32 -19.48
C GLN A 83 1.91 6.61 -20.15
N ASP A 84 1.22 7.49 -19.42
CA ASP A 84 0.58 8.69 -19.99
C ASP A 84 1.61 9.61 -20.66
N GLY A 85 1.50 9.78 -21.98
CA GLY A 85 2.39 10.66 -22.75
C GLY A 85 3.80 10.12 -22.97
N PHE A 86 4.03 8.80 -22.84
CA PHE A 86 5.30 8.16 -23.13
C PHE A 86 5.23 7.17 -24.29
N PRO A 87 6.35 6.85 -24.97
CA PRO A 87 6.41 5.74 -25.92
C PRO A 87 6.08 4.40 -25.24
N HIS A 88 5.34 3.55 -25.93
CA HIS A 88 5.03 2.19 -25.49
C HIS A 88 6.08 1.21 -25.99
N ARG A 89 6.41 0.19 -25.19
CA ARG A 89 7.34 -0.88 -25.58
C ARG A 89 6.62 -2.23 -25.62
N ASP A 90 7.15 -3.15 -26.42
CA ASP A 90 6.70 -4.54 -26.47
C ASP A 90 6.99 -5.27 -25.13
N LYS A 91 6.03 -6.12 -24.71
CA LYS A 91 5.75 -6.58 -23.33
C LYS A 91 6.77 -7.56 -22.72
N THR A 92 8.01 -7.61 -23.22
CA THR A 92 8.95 -8.69 -22.88
C THR A 92 9.94 -8.35 -21.76
N THR A 93 9.86 -7.16 -21.16
CA THR A 93 10.75 -6.76 -20.06
C THR A 93 9.99 -6.33 -18.83
N LEU A 94 10.41 -6.87 -17.68
CA LEU A 94 9.87 -6.53 -16.37
C LEU A 94 10.76 -5.47 -15.72
N ASN A 95 10.26 -4.24 -15.60
CA ASN A 95 10.92 -3.20 -14.82
C ASN A 95 10.34 -3.10 -13.42
N ARG A 96 11.10 -2.47 -12.51
CA ARG A 96 10.81 -2.50 -11.09
C ARG A 96 11.36 -1.30 -10.33
N LEU A 97 10.76 -1.03 -9.18
CA LEU A 97 11.38 -0.24 -8.12
C LEU A 97 12.03 -1.21 -7.14
N GLU A 98 13.34 -1.07 -6.91
CA GLU A 98 14.10 -2.02 -6.08
C GLU A 98 14.96 -1.30 -5.04
N GLY A 99 14.86 -1.67 -3.76
CA GLY A 99 15.68 -1.05 -2.71
C GLY A 99 15.41 0.44 -2.55
N ILE A 100 14.17 0.87 -2.75
CA ILE A 100 13.74 2.27 -2.66
C ILE A 100 13.13 2.55 -1.29
N THR A 101 13.54 3.63 -0.64
CA THR A 101 12.87 4.18 0.55
C THR A 101 12.24 5.52 0.21
N LEU A 102 10.93 5.66 0.46
CA LEU A 102 10.20 6.92 0.34
C LEU A 102 9.86 7.44 1.73
N ARG A 103 10.11 8.73 1.95
CA ARG A 103 9.72 9.45 3.16
C ARG A 103 8.93 10.67 2.76
N GLY A 104 7.70 10.80 3.26
CA GLY A 104 6.83 11.91 2.90
C GLY A 104 6.07 12.47 4.09
N SER A 105 4.91 13.03 3.78
CA SER A 105 3.97 13.55 4.78
C SER A 105 2.56 13.11 4.45
N LYS A 106 1.68 13.16 5.46
CA LYS A 106 0.26 12.81 5.36
C LYS A 106 -0.57 13.74 4.47
N ALA A 107 0.07 14.68 3.76
CA ALA A 107 -0.55 15.57 2.78
C ALA A 107 -0.39 15.08 1.32
N ILE A 108 0.44 14.06 1.09
CA ILE A 108 0.78 13.56 -0.26
C ILE A 108 0.73 12.03 -0.30
N ASP A 109 0.52 11.46 -1.47
CA ASP A 109 0.59 10.01 -1.68
C ASP A 109 2.06 9.57 -1.93
N GLY A 110 2.39 8.32 -1.62
CA GLY A 110 3.73 7.75 -1.80
C GLY A 110 3.99 7.38 -3.25
N ILE A 111 3.36 6.29 -3.68
CA ILE A 111 3.38 5.82 -5.06
C ILE A 111 1.94 5.82 -5.57
N THR A 112 1.72 6.43 -6.73
CA THR A 112 0.47 6.30 -7.47
C THR A 112 0.73 5.61 -8.78
N MET A 113 0.06 4.49 -9.01
CA MET A 113 0.03 3.79 -10.30
C MET A 113 -1.31 4.09 -10.97
N ASN A 114 -1.29 4.71 -12.14
CA ASN A 114 -2.51 5.08 -12.86
C ASN A 114 -2.22 5.43 -14.32
N TYR A 115 -3.13 5.06 -15.22
CA TYR A 115 -3.12 5.51 -16.62
C TYR A 115 -4.51 5.91 -17.06
N THR A 116 -4.64 7.14 -17.56
CA THR A 116 -5.95 7.81 -17.67
C THR A 116 -6.69 7.53 -18.98
N ASP A 117 -6.01 7.03 -20.02
CA ASP A 117 -6.67 6.63 -21.27
C ASP A 117 -7.30 5.24 -21.15
N ASN A 118 -8.63 5.24 -21.04
CA ASN A 118 -9.44 4.03 -20.92
C ASN A 118 -9.80 3.38 -22.27
N GLY A 119 -9.37 3.95 -23.40
CA GLY A 119 -9.64 3.43 -24.73
C GLY A 119 -8.76 2.24 -25.13
N ASN A 120 -7.67 1.99 -24.40
CA ASN A 120 -6.68 0.97 -24.75
C ASN A 120 -6.49 -0.08 -23.65
N HIS A 121 -7.09 -1.25 -23.86
CA HIS A 121 -7.00 -2.39 -22.93
C HIS A 121 -5.64 -3.09 -22.86
N ASN A 122 -4.66 -2.66 -23.66
CA ASN A 122 -3.33 -3.28 -23.70
C ASN A 122 -2.27 -2.55 -22.87
N ILE A 123 -2.66 -1.49 -22.14
CA ILE A 123 -1.74 -0.64 -21.38
C ILE A 123 -1.85 -0.91 -19.89
N ASN A 124 -0.72 -1.23 -19.25
CA ASN A 124 -0.66 -1.49 -17.83
C ASN A 124 0.30 -0.51 -17.15
N ALA A 125 -0.20 0.27 -16.20
CA ALA A 125 0.60 1.16 -15.36
C ALA A 125 1.12 0.49 -14.07
N ALA A 126 1.02 -0.83 -13.97
CA ALA A 126 1.63 -1.59 -12.89
C ALA A 126 3.15 -1.64 -12.99
N MET A 127 3.79 -1.73 -11.84
CA MET A 127 5.23 -1.91 -11.72
C MET A 127 5.54 -2.80 -10.52
N THR A 128 6.47 -3.72 -10.67
CA THR A 128 6.90 -4.58 -9.56
C THR A 128 7.65 -3.76 -8.51
N LEU A 129 7.33 -3.99 -7.24
CA LEU A 129 8.03 -3.40 -6.09
C LEU A 129 8.85 -4.47 -5.37
N ILE A 130 10.14 -4.25 -5.15
CA ILE A 130 11.03 -5.20 -4.46
C ILE A 130 11.83 -4.49 -3.37
N SER A 131 11.69 -4.92 -2.11
CA SER A 131 12.40 -4.31 -0.97
C SER A 131 12.21 -2.80 -0.91
N VAL A 132 10.95 -2.36 -1.05
CA VAL A 132 10.56 -0.94 -1.05
C VAL A 132 9.98 -0.58 0.32
N SER A 133 10.36 0.58 0.87
CA SER A 133 9.78 1.13 2.10
C SER A 133 9.07 2.45 1.81
N ILE A 134 7.80 2.58 2.18
CA ILE A 134 6.96 3.75 1.92
C ILE A 134 6.43 4.30 3.25
N GLN A 135 6.92 5.47 3.66
CA GLN A 135 6.77 5.94 5.04
C GLN A 135 6.15 7.34 5.15
N GLY A 136 5.06 7.44 5.92
CA GLY A 136 4.51 8.72 6.38
C GLY A 136 3.56 9.43 5.41
N PHE A 137 3.00 8.73 4.43
CA PHE A 137 2.16 9.31 3.37
C PHE A 137 0.67 9.36 3.73
N ASN A 138 -0.12 10.12 2.97
CA ASN A 138 -1.58 10.06 3.04
C ASN A 138 -2.05 8.66 2.60
N ARG A 139 -1.70 8.25 1.38
CA ARG A 139 -1.81 6.87 0.92
C ARG A 139 -0.41 6.39 0.56
N GLY A 140 0.03 5.27 1.12
CA GLY A 140 1.33 4.70 0.78
C GLY A 140 1.39 4.28 -0.70
N LEU A 141 0.44 3.45 -1.11
CA LEU A 141 0.28 2.98 -2.49
C LEU A 141 -1.16 3.23 -2.95
N SER A 142 -1.32 3.98 -4.04
CA SER A 142 -2.60 4.27 -4.69
C SER A 142 -2.66 3.57 -6.05
N LEU A 143 -3.64 2.69 -6.25
CA LEU A 143 -3.84 1.93 -7.49
C LEU A 143 -5.09 2.40 -8.23
N GLY A 144 -4.93 2.82 -9.49
CA GLY A 144 -5.97 3.46 -10.28
C GLY A 144 -6.37 2.70 -11.55
N HIS A 145 -6.76 3.45 -12.59
CA HIS A 145 -7.14 2.93 -13.89
C HIS A 145 -5.97 2.25 -14.60
N ASN A 146 -6.29 1.20 -15.34
CA ASN A 146 -5.35 0.46 -16.19
C ASN A 146 -4.13 -0.06 -15.39
N VAL A 147 -4.39 -0.59 -14.20
CA VAL A 147 -3.37 -1.17 -13.32
C VAL A 147 -3.83 -2.56 -12.89
N TRP A 148 -3.04 -3.57 -13.23
CA TRP A 148 -3.27 -4.97 -12.86
C TRP A 148 -1.94 -5.71 -12.78
N GLY A 149 -1.87 -6.84 -12.08
CA GLY A 149 -0.63 -7.60 -11.97
C GLY A 149 0.43 -6.89 -11.13
N VAL A 150 0.03 -6.17 -10.07
CA VAL A 150 0.98 -5.44 -9.21
C VAL A 150 1.62 -6.44 -8.25
N ASP A 151 2.84 -6.88 -8.58
CA ASP A 151 3.62 -7.77 -7.73
C ASP A 151 4.51 -6.99 -6.74
N MET A 152 4.40 -7.29 -5.46
CA MET A 152 5.12 -6.66 -4.36
C MET A 152 5.87 -7.71 -3.54
N PHE A 153 7.18 -7.55 -3.40
CA PHE A 153 8.05 -8.48 -2.68
C PHE A 153 8.80 -7.75 -1.56
N ASN A 154 8.56 -8.16 -0.31
CA ASN A 154 9.20 -7.57 0.88
C ASN A 154 9.02 -6.03 0.95
N VAL A 155 7.79 -5.55 0.79
CA VAL A 155 7.45 -4.13 0.83
C VAL A 155 7.00 -3.73 2.24
N LEU A 156 7.40 -2.54 2.70
CA LEU A 156 6.98 -1.97 3.98
C LEU A 156 6.17 -0.70 3.73
N ILE A 157 4.94 -0.63 4.21
CA ILE A 157 4.07 0.55 4.04
C ILE A 157 3.53 0.97 5.39
N GLY A 158 3.91 2.15 5.88
CA GLY A 158 3.45 2.51 7.21
C GLY A 158 3.64 3.94 7.65
N ASN A 159 3.20 4.18 8.89
CA ASN A 159 3.19 5.48 9.57
C ASN A 159 2.37 6.56 8.81
N GLY A 160 1.51 6.14 7.87
CA GLY A 160 0.70 7.01 7.03
C GLY A 160 -0.72 7.24 7.56
N ASN A 161 -1.65 7.60 6.67
CA ASN A 161 -3.08 7.49 6.94
C ASN A 161 -3.63 6.16 6.41
N ILE A 162 -3.40 5.87 5.13
CA ILE A 162 -3.82 4.64 4.46
C ILE A 162 -2.58 3.92 3.91
N GLY A 163 -2.46 2.61 4.12
CA GLY A 163 -1.37 1.82 3.56
C GLY A 163 -1.51 1.64 2.04
N ILE A 164 -2.44 0.78 1.64
CA ILE A 164 -2.82 0.54 0.24
C ILE A 164 -4.23 1.10 0.01
N TYR A 165 -4.42 1.80 -1.10
CA TYR A 165 -5.69 2.36 -1.54
C TYR A 165 -5.96 1.96 -2.99
N THR A 166 -7.14 1.40 -3.26
CA THR A 166 -7.63 1.23 -4.64
C THR A 166 -8.65 2.32 -4.94
N GLN A 167 -8.55 2.96 -6.10
CA GLN A 167 -9.45 4.04 -6.48
C GLN A 167 -10.84 3.49 -6.86
N PRO A 168 -11.93 4.21 -6.62
CA PRO A 168 -13.26 3.81 -7.07
C PRO A 168 -13.44 4.00 -8.58
N GLY A 169 -14.35 3.22 -9.17
CA GLY A 169 -14.76 3.39 -10.56
C GLY A 169 -13.63 3.17 -11.58
N THR A 170 -12.63 2.37 -11.20
CA THR A 170 -11.49 2.06 -12.05
C THR A 170 -11.91 1.24 -13.27
N HIS A 171 -11.15 1.40 -14.34
CA HIS A 171 -11.35 0.70 -15.60
C HIS A 171 -10.14 -0.18 -15.88
N ASN A 172 -10.38 -1.41 -16.33
CA ASN A 172 -9.33 -2.35 -16.70
C ASN A 172 -8.27 -2.47 -15.60
N ALA A 173 -8.71 -2.76 -14.37
CA ALA A 173 -7.87 -2.78 -13.19
C ALA A 173 -8.26 -3.94 -12.28
N GLY A 174 -7.40 -4.28 -11.32
CA GLY A 174 -7.77 -5.21 -10.26
C GLY A 174 -7.30 -6.65 -10.44
N GLU A 175 -6.95 -7.08 -11.64
CA GLU A 175 -6.56 -8.47 -11.86
C GLU A 175 -5.22 -8.79 -11.18
N ARG A 176 -5.23 -9.82 -10.32
CA ARG A 176 -4.04 -10.54 -9.83
C ARG A 176 -2.91 -9.67 -9.23
N SER A 177 -3.16 -8.94 -8.14
CA SER A 177 -2.08 -8.27 -7.39
C SER A 177 -1.58 -9.13 -6.23
N THR A 178 -0.28 -9.44 -6.20
CA THR A 178 0.34 -10.25 -5.14
C THR A 178 1.23 -9.41 -4.24
N PHE A 179 1.09 -9.59 -2.93
CA PHE A 179 2.00 -9.08 -1.91
C PHE A 179 2.63 -10.26 -1.17
N ALA A 180 3.91 -10.50 -1.43
CA ALA A 180 4.68 -11.56 -0.78
C ALA A 180 5.69 -10.99 0.23
N GLY A 181 5.54 -11.36 1.49
CA GLY A 181 6.32 -10.86 2.63
C GLY A 181 5.91 -9.45 3.04
N GLY A 182 6.77 -8.76 3.80
CA GLY A 182 6.60 -7.36 4.16
C GLY A 182 5.51 -7.07 5.18
N THR A 183 5.24 -5.79 5.40
CA THR A 183 4.42 -5.30 6.51
C THR A 183 3.70 -4.01 6.17
N ILE A 184 2.40 -3.95 6.47
CA ILE A 184 1.57 -2.75 6.41
C ILE A 184 1.22 -2.34 7.84
N TYR A 185 1.69 -1.19 8.31
CA TYR A 185 1.64 -0.91 9.75
C TYR A 185 1.47 0.55 10.14
N ASN A 186 0.93 0.77 11.35
CA ASN A 186 0.77 2.08 11.97
C ASN A 186 0.08 3.12 11.07
N ASN A 187 -0.82 2.69 10.19
CA ASN A 187 -1.61 3.61 9.36
C ASN A 187 -2.80 4.13 10.18
N ALA A 188 -2.93 5.45 10.23
CA ALA A 188 -3.85 6.12 11.15
C ALA A 188 -5.34 5.93 10.82
N VAL A 189 -5.66 5.53 9.58
CA VAL A 189 -7.02 5.26 9.11
C VAL A 189 -7.19 3.77 8.87
N VAL A 190 -6.44 3.19 7.94
CA VAL A 190 -6.59 1.78 7.57
C VAL A 190 -5.35 1.23 6.86
N GLY A 191 -5.05 -0.07 7.01
CA GLY A 191 -3.98 -0.75 6.29
C GLY A 191 -4.26 -0.91 4.79
N LEU A 192 -5.42 -1.44 4.44
CA LEU A 192 -5.92 -1.57 3.07
C LEU A 192 -7.35 -1.00 2.96
N ASP A 193 -7.54 -0.03 2.08
CA ASP A 193 -8.83 0.56 1.72
C ASP A 193 -9.16 0.26 0.26
N GLU A 194 -10.04 -0.71 0.05
CA GLU A 194 -10.37 -1.19 -1.28
C GLU A 194 -11.70 -0.58 -1.78
N GLU A 195 -11.66 0.52 -2.53
CA GLU A 195 -12.85 1.18 -3.10
C GLU A 195 -13.19 0.68 -4.53
N SER A 196 -12.52 -0.39 -4.97
CA SER A 196 -12.69 -1.05 -6.27
C SER A 196 -12.89 -2.57 -6.05
N CYS A 197 -13.18 -3.34 -7.10
CA CYS A 197 -13.22 -4.82 -7.04
C CYS A 197 -11.85 -5.41 -7.40
N TRP A 198 -10.88 -5.24 -6.53
CA TRP A 198 -9.49 -5.63 -6.73
C TRP A 198 -9.23 -7.06 -6.22
N GLU A 199 -8.47 -7.84 -6.97
CA GLU A 199 -8.02 -9.16 -6.54
C GLU A 199 -6.66 -9.05 -5.85
N PHE A 200 -6.64 -9.34 -4.55
CA PHE A 200 -5.42 -9.35 -3.74
C PHE A 200 -5.04 -10.76 -3.29
N ASP A 201 -3.74 -11.07 -3.38
CA ASP A 201 -3.15 -12.27 -2.79
C ASP A 201 -2.01 -11.86 -1.84
N PHE A 202 -2.21 -12.06 -0.55
CA PHE A 202 -1.20 -11.80 0.49
C PHE A 202 -0.52 -13.11 0.91
N GLU A 203 0.80 -13.16 0.78
CA GLU A 203 1.63 -14.32 1.06
C GLU A 203 2.73 -14.01 2.09
N GLY A 204 2.51 -14.38 3.35
CA GLY A 204 3.45 -14.10 4.44
C GLY A 204 3.54 -12.62 4.80
N THR A 205 2.47 -11.85 4.59
CA THR A 205 2.41 -10.41 4.89
C THR A 205 1.85 -10.14 6.28
N SER A 206 2.39 -9.11 6.93
CA SER A 206 1.89 -8.63 8.23
C SER A 206 1.05 -7.35 8.09
N PHE A 207 -0.04 -7.26 8.85
CA PHE A 207 -0.85 -6.05 9.03
C PHE A 207 -0.89 -5.68 10.51
N ASP A 208 -0.07 -4.71 10.91
CA ASP A 208 0.24 -4.49 12.33
C ASP A 208 -0.15 -3.08 12.79
N PHE A 209 -0.99 -3.00 13.81
CA PHE A 209 -1.36 -1.76 14.50
C PHE A 209 -1.92 -0.65 13.59
N ASN A 210 -2.61 -1.04 12.51
CA ASN A 210 -3.43 -0.09 11.76
C ASN A 210 -4.75 0.16 12.52
N THR A 211 -5.29 1.38 12.44
CA THR A 211 -6.58 1.69 13.12
C THR A 211 -7.72 0.77 12.67
N GLN A 212 -7.70 0.35 11.41
CA GLN A 212 -8.49 -0.69 10.77
C GLN A 212 -7.52 -1.49 9.90
N GLN A 213 -7.59 -2.82 9.83
CA GLN A 213 -6.60 -3.56 9.04
C GLN A 213 -6.97 -3.52 7.56
N MET A 214 -8.20 -3.95 7.24
CA MET A 214 -8.67 -4.04 5.86
C MET A 214 -10.15 -3.68 5.74
N ILE A 215 -10.47 -2.95 4.67
CA ILE A 215 -11.82 -2.81 4.12
C ILE A 215 -11.75 -3.39 2.71
N LEU A 216 -12.47 -4.48 2.49
CA LEU A 216 -12.39 -5.30 1.28
C LEU A 216 -13.70 -5.29 0.53
N ARG A 217 -13.63 -5.19 -0.80
CA ARG A 217 -14.76 -5.17 -1.73
C ARG A 217 -14.60 -6.14 -2.90
N GLY A 218 -13.40 -6.67 -3.12
CA GLY A 218 -13.07 -7.71 -4.10
C GLY A 218 -12.60 -9.01 -3.43
N PRO A 219 -12.15 -9.99 -4.22
CA PRO A 219 -11.63 -11.25 -3.68
C PRO A 219 -10.22 -11.06 -3.11
N THR A 220 -10.03 -11.50 -1.87
CA THR A 220 -8.76 -11.45 -1.15
C THR A 220 -8.37 -12.84 -0.65
N ALA A 221 -7.22 -13.33 -1.08
CA ALA A 221 -6.52 -14.45 -0.47
C ALA A 221 -5.52 -13.92 0.56
N PHE A 222 -5.50 -14.50 1.75
CA PHE A 222 -4.64 -14.04 2.84
C PHE A 222 -3.91 -15.21 3.51
N THR A 223 -2.60 -15.11 3.51
CA THR A 223 -1.68 -15.91 4.32
C THR A 223 -0.76 -14.93 5.04
N GLY A 224 -0.83 -14.86 6.37
CA GLY A 224 -0.02 -13.89 7.08
C GLY A 224 -0.39 -13.66 8.53
N HIS A 225 0.03 -12.51 9.04
CA HIS A 225 -0.20 -12.09 10.41
C HIS A 225 -1.00 -10.80 10.44
N ILE A 226 -1.97 -10.71 11.33
CA ILE A 226 -2.68 -9.47 11.64
C ILE A 226 -2.50 -9.23 13.13
N GLU A 227 -2.00 -8.05 13.50
CA GLU A 227 -1.83 -7.65 14.90
C GLU A 227 -2.49 -6.30 15.14
N ASN A 228 -3.21 -6.16 16.25
CA ASN A 228 -3.76 -4.87 16.65
C ASN A 228 -3.90 -4.72 18.15
N ASN A 229 -4.13 -3.50 18.62
CA ASN A 229 -4.63 -3.26 19.97
C ASN A 229 -6.13 -3.58 20.06
N ASP A 230 -6.65 -3.84 21.26
CA ASP A 230 -8.10 -3.94 21.47
C ASP A 230 -8.79 -2.56 21.26
N THR A 231 -9.17 -2.28 20.02
CA THR A 231 -9.78 -1.00 19.59
C THR A 231 -11.30 -0.98 19.73
N GLY A 232 -11.93 -2.15 19.92
CA GLY A 232 -13.39 -2.30 19.85
C GLY A 232 -13.98 -2.28 18.43
N LYS A 233 -13.15 -2.28 17.38
CA LYS A 233 -13.56 -2.40 15.97
C LYS A 233 -13.21 -3.79 15.43
N PRO A 234 -13.93 -4.29 14.40
CA PRO A 234 -13.47 -5.47 13.66
C PRO A 234 -12.13 -5.19 12.98
N GLU A 235 -11.32 -6.22 12.75
CA GLU A 235 -10.03 -6.09 12.05
C GLU A 235 -10.23 -5.99 10.54
N ILE A 236 -11.19 -6.75 10.00
CA ILE A 236 -11.52 -6.79 8.58
C ILE A 236 -13.00 -6.49 8.39
N VAL A 237 -13.31 -5.63 7.42
CA VAL A 237 -14.68 -5.36 6.96
C VAL A 237 -14.80 -5.86 5.52
N LEU A 238 -15.79 -6.71 5.26
CA LEU A 238 -16.21 -7.08 3.91
C LEU A 238 -17.41 -6.23 3.52
N ASP A 239 -17.15 -5.25 2.67
CA ASP A 239 -18.12 -4.35 2.08
C ASP A 239 -18.43 -4.79 0.64
N ALA A 240 -19.20 -4.00 -0.10
CA ALA A 240 -19.54 -4.27 -1.48
C ALA A 240 -19.71 -3.00 -2.30
N LEU A 241 -19.55 -3.17 -3.61
CA LEU A 241 -19.83 -2.14 -4.60
C LEU A 241 -21.13 -2.46 -5.32
N GLU A 242 -21.92 -1.43 -5.59
CA GLU A 242 -23.16 -1.58 -6.37
C GLU A 242 -22.86 -2.18 -7.74
N GLY A 243 -23.56 -3.25 -8.10
CA GLY A 243 -23.43 -3.91 -9.41
C GLY A 243 -22.20 -4.83 -9.57
N VAL A 244 -21.44 -5.07 -8.50
CA VAL A 244 -20.21 -5.88 -8.51
C VAL A 244 -20.41 -7.12 -7.62
N PRO A 245 -19.76 -8.27 -7.93
CA PRO A 245 -19.69 -9.39 -6.99
C PRO A 245 -19.20 -8.94 -5.61
N ALA A 246 -19.79 -9.45 -4.54
CA ALA A 246 -19.38 -9.09 -3.18
C ALA A 246 -17.93 -9.51 -2.89
N GLY A 247 -17.27 -8.72 -2.04
CA GLY A 247 -15.96 -9.04 -1.52
C GLY A 247 -15.94 -10.42 -0.84
N ALA A 248 -14.82 -11.10 -0.99
CA ALA A 248 -14.60 -12.44 -0.44
C ALA A 248 -13.24 -12.52 0.24
N LEU A 249 -13.18 -13.24 1.35
CA LEU A 249 -11.95 -13.44 2.11
C LEU A 249 -11.64 -14.93 2.24
N TYR A 250 -10.44 -15.32 1.83
CA TYR A 250 -9.93 -16.68 1.93
C TYR A 250 -8.64 -16.69 2.75
N MET A 251 -8.74 -17.07 4.03
CA MET A 251 -7.57 -17.17 4.90
C MET A 251 -7.00 -18.60 4.91
N SER A 252 -5.68 -18.73 4.81
CA SER A 252 -4.98 -20.02 4.87
C SER A 252 -4.72 -20.48 6.32
N ALA A 253 -4.53 -21.79 6.52
CA ALA A 253 -4.36 -22.42 7.83
C ALA A 253 -3.13 -21.97 8.64
N GLY A 254 -2.20 -21.23 8.04
CA GLY A 254 -1.06 -20.63 8.74
C GLY A 254 -1.29 -19.18 9.18
N SER A 255 -2.46 -18.61 8.89
CA SER A 255 -2.76 -17.22 9.22
C SER A 255 -3.11 -17.04 10.69
N SER A 256 -2.85 -15.85 11.24
CA SER A 256 -3.17 -15.50 12.62
C SER A 256 -3.71 -14.07 12.73
N ILE A 257 -4.58 -13.86 13.72
CA ILE A 257 -5.07 -12.55 14.14
C ILE A 257 -4.80 -12.46 15.64
N THR A 258 -3.95 -11.53 16.05
CA THR A 258 -3.59 -11.30 17.45
C THR A 258 -4.09 -9.93 17.87
N VAL A 259 -4.73 -9.88 19.04
CA VAL A 259 -5.18 -8.62 19.64
C VAL A 259 -4.50 -8.40 20.98
N ASP A 260 -3.66 -7.38 21.02
CA ASP A 260 -2.95 -6.93 22.21
C ASP A 260 -3.92 -6.34 23.23
N GLY A 261 -3.75 -6.81 24.48
CA GLY A 261 -4.63 -6.45 25.58
C GLY A 261 -5.99 -7.15 25.56
N TRP A 262 -6.16 -8.20 24.75
CA TRP A 262 -7.39 -8.98 24.69
C TRP A 262 -7.85 -9.52 26.05
N ASP A 263 -9.07 -9.17 26.46
CA ASP A 263 -9.76 -9.78 27.61
C ASP A 263 -10.80 -10.79 27.11
N ALA A 264 -10.46 -12.09 27.18
CA ALA A 264 -11.37 -13.16 26.79
C ALA A 264 -12.68 -13.20 27.58
N LYS A 265 -12.73 -12.58 28.78
CA LYS A 265 -13.96 -12.49 29.58
C LYS A 265 -14.85 -11.33 29.16
N ASN A 266 -14.26 -10.24 28.68
CA ASN A 266 -14.96 -9.02 28.28
C ASN A 266 -14.36 -8.47 26.97
N PRO A 267 -14.47 -9.21 25.86
CA PRO A 267 -13.91 -8.75 24.60
C PRO A 267 -14.57 -7.44 24.18
N ARG A 268 -13.81 -6.43 23.73
CA ARG A 268 -14.42 -5.17 23.27
C ARG A 268 -14.82 -5.21 21.81
N GLN A 269 -14.15 -6.04 21.00
CA GLN A 269 -14.46 -6.18 19.58
C GLN A 269 -15.75 -6.99 19.37
N PRO A 270 -16.64 -6.57 18.45
CA PRO A 270 -17.85 -7.31 18.13
C PRO A 270 -17.52 -8.68 17.52
N CYS A 271 -16.63 -8.68 16.54
CA CYS A 271 -16.10 -9.83 15.81
C CYS A 271 -14.77 -9.41 15.15
N TYR A 272 -14.02 -10.34 14.54
CA TYR A 272 -12.82 -9.98 13.78
C TYR A 272 -13.10 -9.64 12.33
N VAL A 273 -14.07 -10.33 11.73
CA VAL A 273 -14.51 -10.07 10.36
C VAL A 273 -15.97 -9.64 10.38
N GLU A 274 -16.24 -8.41 9.99
CA GLU A 274 -17.60 -7.93 9.78
C GLU A 274 -17.98 -8.10 8.31
N THR A 275 -19.19 -8.57 8.05
CA THR A 275 -19.77 -8.68 6.71
C THR A 275 -21.01 -7.80 6.61
N HIS A 276 -21.23 -7.15 5.48
CA HIS A 276 -22.39 -6.26 5.31
C HIS A 276 -23.50 -6.85 4.43
N LEU A 277 -23.20 -7.88 3.61
CA LEU A 277 -24.17 -8.47 2.67
C LEU A 277 -24.32 -9.99 2.81
N PRO A 278 -25.54 -10.55 2.59
CA PRO A 278 -25.80 -11.99 2.69
C PRO A 278 -24.96 -12.86 1.74
N TYR A 279 -24.43 -12.26 0.69
CA TYR A 279 -23.64 -12.92 -0.35
C TYR A 279 -22.14 -12.60 -0.26
N ASN A 280 -21.67 -11.89 0.77
CA ASN A 280 -20.25 -11.94 1.14
C ASN A 280 -19.87 -13.37 1.51
N ASN A 281 -18.68 -13.81 1.10
CA ASN A 281 -18.19 -15.16 1.34
C ASN A 281 -16.86 -15.13 2.11
N THR A 282 -16.83 -15.79 3.26
CA THR A 282 -15.67 -15.82 4.14
C THR A 282 -15.28 -17.27 4.41
N LYS A 283 -14.05 -17.63 4.04
CA LYS A 283 -13.45 -18.93 4.35
C LYS A 283 -12.30 -18.75 5.32
N LEU A 284 -12.44 -19.36 6.50
CA LEU A 284 -11.48 -19.25 7.60
C LEU A 284 -11.01 -20.65 8.00
N PRO A 285 -9.74 -20.82 8.40
CA PRO A 285 -9.29 -22.10 8.94
C PRO A 285 -9.84 -22.28 10.36
N ALA A 286 -10.17 -23.51 10.74
CA ALA A 286 -10.78 -23.81 12.03
C ALA A 286 -9.86 -23.57 13.24
N ALA A 287 -8.55 -23.54 13.03
CA ALA A 287 -7.53 -23.38 14.07
C ALA A 287 -6.82 -22.02 13.99
N LEU A 288 -7.53 -20.95 13.63
CA LEU A 288 -6.93 -19.62 13.66
C LEU A 288 -6.82 -19.13 15.11
N TYR A 289 -5.59 -18.91 15.54
CA TYR A 289 -5.27 -18.47 16.90
C TYR A 289 -5.77 -17.04 17.09
N GLY A 290 -6.34 -16.79 18.27
CA GLY A 290 -6.91 -15.49 18.60
C GLY A 290 -8.25 -15.21 17.97
N PHE A 291 -9.08 -16.21 17.59
CA PHE A 291 -10.50 -16.00 17.23
C PHE A 291 -11.41 -15.84 18.47
N GLY A 292 -12.34 -14.89 18.42
CA GLY A 292 -12.99 -14.32 19.59
C GLY A 292 -13.67 -12.99 19.27
N GLY A 293 -14.72 -12.65 20.00
CA GLY A 293 -15.54 -11.46 19.78
C GLY A 293 -16.76 -11.55 20.68
N THR A 294 -17.42 -10.43 20.95
CA THR A 294 -18.68 -10.47 21.73
C THR A 294 -19.78 -11.25 21.01
N GLN A 295 -19.71 -11.35 19.68
CA GLN A 295 -20.70 -12.03 18.83
C GLN A 295 -20.13 -13.29 18.15
N GLY A 296 -18.84 -13.56 18.31
CA GLY A 296 -18.10 -14.64 17.68
C GLY A 296 -17.07 -14.16 16.67
N ALA A 297 -16.60 -15.10 15.85
CA ALA A 297 -15.51 -14.91 14.90
C ALA A 297 -15.83 -13.91 13.78
N VAL A 298 -16.99 -14.11 13.17
CA VAL A 298 -17.52 -13.33 12.07
C VAL A 298 -18.89 -12.82 12.50
N CYS A 299 -19.20 -11.57 12.19
CA CYS A 299 -20.51 -10.99 12.39
C CYS A 299 -21.10 -10.44 11.08
N GLY A 300 -22.42 -10.32 11.03
CA GLY A 300 -23.16 -9.90 9.84
C GLY A 300 -23.81 -11.04 9.06
N PRO A 301 -24.44 -10.73 7.91
CA PRO A 301 -25.29 -11.67 7.18
C PRO A 301 -24.53 -12.61 6.23
N GLY A 302 -23.23 -12.40 6.02
CA GLY A 302 -22.42 -13.15 5.05
C GLY A 302 -22.29 -14.65 5.38
N LYS A 303 -21.99 -15.45 4.35
CA LYS A 303 -21.78 -16.89 4.53
C LYS A 303 -20.38 -17.16 5.05
N VAL A 304 -20.29 -17.92 6.13
CA VAL A 304 -19.04 -18.37 6.72
C VAL A 304 -18.84 -19.86 6.48
N VAL A 305 -17.69 -20.22 5.92
CA VAL A 305 -17.25 -21.62 5.81
C VAL A 305 -15.99 -21.79 6.63
N MET A 306 -16.12 -22.45 7.78
CA MET A 306 -14.97 -22.88 8.57
C MET A 306 -14.38 -24.14 7.93
N TRP A 307 -13.10 -24.12 7.59
CA TRP A 307 -12.41 -25.32 7.12
C TRP A 307 -11.82 -26.04 8.33
N ASP A 308 -12.49 -27.11 8.74
CA ASP A 308 -12.12 -27.99 9.86
C ASP A 308 -10.85 -28.80 9.60
N GLY A 309 -10.28 -28.71 8.39
CA GLY A 309 -9.12 -29.49 8.00
C GLY A 309 -9.41 -30.96 8.28
N GLN A 310 -10.28 -31.58 7.48
CA GLN A 310 -10.54 -33.02 7.50
C GLN A 310 -9.28 -33.76 7.98
N PRO A 311 -9.35 -34.53 9.08
CA PRO A 311 -8.17 -35.21 9.58
C PRO A 311 -7.61 -36.06 8.45
N PHE A 312 -6.28 -36.06 8.32
CA PHE A 312 -5.55 -37.01 7.48
C PHE A 312 -5.90 -38.43 7.99
N THR A 313 -7.02 -38.97 7.54
CA THR A 313 -7.37 -40.37 7.74
C THR A 313 -6.69 -41.11 6.61
N GLY A 314 -5.45 -41.54 6.88
CA GLY A 314 -4.76 -42.48 6.03
C GLY A 314 -5.66 -43.70 5.82
N LYS A 315 -6.06 -43.91 4.57
CA LYS A 315 -6.43 -45.22 4.04
C LYS A 315 -5.35 -45.65 3.07
#